data_AF-A0A0F5PG01-F1
#
_entry.id   AF-A0A0F5PG01-F1
#
_cell.length_a   1.000
_cell.length_b   1.000
_cell.length_c   1.000
_cell.angle_alpha   90.00
_cell.angle_beta   90.00
_cell.angle_gamma   90.00
#
_symmetry.space_group_name_H-M   'P 1'
#
loop_
_entity.id
_entity.type
_entity.pdbx_description
1 polymer ?
#
loop_
_entity_poly.entity_id
_entity_poly.type
_entity_poly.pdbx_seq_one_letter_code
_entity_poly.pdbx_strand_id
1 'polypeptide(L)'
;MPPRSSIERDPVIREAVDAALTRGCTQADVVSALLTAGKKVSKSAVGRYALRYEESIKRQRQIQEATRCLVDEAQASDDTQSRVFAQLVTTLATRAILPLIEDEDVELSLKDLSALTQMSQRVTKTQGNLLELQLRAAREAERKETARQAADVAETAGRAAGASEETLRKIRTGILGLSS
;
A
#
# COMPACT_ATOMS: atom_id res chain seq x y z
N MET A 1 -28.00 -3.82 -16.80
CA MET A 1 -27.43 -4.86 -15.92
C MET A 1 -28.46 -5.94 -15.66
N PRO A 2 -28.07 -7.22 -15.57
CA PRO A 2 -28.99 -8.26 -15.09
C PRO A 2 -29.49 -7.93 -13.67
N PRO A 3 -30.75 -8.24 -13.34
CA PRO A 3 -31.35 -7.86 -12.07
C PRO A 3 -30.58 -8.47 -10.87
N ARG A 4 -30.33 -7.67 -9.82
CA ARG A 4 -29.77 -8.12 -8.52
C ARG A 4 -30.51 -9.36 -8.05
N SER A 5 -29.78 -10.38 -7.59
CA SER A 5 -30.35 -11.65 -7.18
C SER A 5 -31.26 -11.50 -5.96
N SER A 6 -32.21 -12.41 -5.77
CA SER A 6 -33.15 -12.36 -4.64
C SER A 6 -32.46 -12.43 -3.27
N ILE A 7 -31.24 -12.97 -3.21
CA ILE A 7 -30.40 -13.03 -2.01
C ILE A 7 -29.78 -11.66 -1.70
N GLU A 8 -29.31 -10.94 -2.72
CA GLU A 8 -28.67 -9.63 -2.56
C GLU A 8 -29.64 -8.52 -2.14
N ARG A 9 -30.93 -8.71 -2.39
CA ARG A 9 -31.98 -7.73 -2.07
C ARG A 9 -32.46 -7.79 -0.63
N ASP A 10 -32.30 -8.92 0.05
CA ASP A 10 -32.72 -9.10 1.45
C ASP A 10 -31.46 -9.27 2.32
N PRO A 11 -31.06 -8.24 3.09
CA PRO A 11 -29.87 -8.29 3.94
C PRO A 11 -29.87 -9.45 4.93
N VAL A 12 -31.04 -9.84 5.44
CA VAL A 12 -31.20 -10.92 6.43
C VAL A 12 -30.94 -12.28 5.76
N ILE A 13 -31.45 -12.47 4.54
CA ILE A 13 -31.17 -13.69 3.76
C ILE A 13 -29.68 -13.74 3.40
N ARG A 14 -29.10 -12.61 2.96
CA ARG A 14 -27.69 -12.52 2.62
C ARG A 14 -26.79 -12.94 3.79
N GLU A 15 -26.99 -12.36 4.96
CA GLU A 15 -26.21 -12.68 6.15
C GLU A 15 -26.36 -14.15 6.58
N ALA A 16 -27.57 -14.69 6.52
CA ALA A 16 -27.82 -16.11 6.81
C ALA A 16 -27.10 -17.04 5.82
N VAL A 17 -27.09 -16.69 4.53
CA VAL A 17 -26.38 -17.43 3.49
C VAL A 17 -24.87 -17.32 3.68
N ASP A 18 -24.33 -16.13 3.95
CA ASP A 18 -22.90 -15.91 4.21
C ASP A 18 -22.41 -16.73 5.41
N ALA A 19 -23.16 -16.71 6.52
CA ALA A 19 -22.84 -17.49 7.71
C ALA A 19 -22.87 -19.00 7.41
N ALA A 20 -23.81 -19.47 6.59
CA ALA A 20 -23.91 -20.88 6.23
C ALA A 20 -22.79 -21.32 5.26
N LEU A 21 -22.43 -20.48 4.29
CA LEU A 21 -21.29 -20.74 3.38
C LEU A 21 -19.96 -20.74 4.13
N THR A 22 -19.79 -19.85 5.11
CA THR A 22 -18.61 -19.81 5.99
C THR A 22 -18.47 -21.13 6.78
N ARG A 23 -19.59 -21.71 7.21
CA ARG A 23 -19.63 -23.01 7.90
C ARG A 23 -19.48 -24.23 6.96
N GLY A 24 -19.36 -24.01 5.64
CA GLY A 24 -19.23 -25.09 4.67
C GLY A 24 -20.53 -25.87 4.42
N CYS A 25 -21.70 -25.29 4.72
CA CYS A 25 -22.99 -25.94 4.45
C CYS A 25 -23.22 -26.13 2.94
N THR A 26 -23.86 -27.22 2.55
CA THR A 26 -24.20 -27.42 1.13
C THR A 26 -25.34 -26.51 0.70
N GLN A 27 -25.47 -26.24 -0.60
CA GLN A 27 -26.57 -25.44 -1.14
C GLN A 27 -27.96 -25.98 -0.74
N ALA A 28 -28.09 -27.30 -0.59
CA ALA A 28 -29.33 -27.93 -0.16
C ALA A 28 -29.64 -27.60 1.30
N ASP A 29 -28.63 -27.62 2.17
CA ASP A 29 -28.77 -27.29 3.59
C ASP A 29 -29.14 -25.82 3.79
N VAL A 30 -28.52 -24.93 3.03
CA VAL A 30 -28.83 -23.49 3.06
C VAL A 30 -30.28 -23.23 2.65
N VAL A 31 -30.74 -23.85 1.55
CA VAL A 31 -32.13 -23.73 1.09
C VAL A 31 -33.10 -24.28 2.13
N SER A 32 -32.80 -25.44 2.73
CA SER A 32 -33.63 -26.05 3.77
C SER A 32 -33.72 -25.16 5.01
N ALA A 33 -32.61 -24.58 5.46
CA ALA A 33 -32.58 -23.68 6.62
C ALA A 33 -33.40 -22.41 6.38
N LEU A 34 -33.27 -21.81 5.19
CA LEU A 34 -34.04 -20.63 4.80
C LEU A 34 -35.55 -20.94 4.72
N LEU A 35 -35.92 -22.11 4.19
CA LEU A 35 -37.30 -22.57 4.13
C LEU A 35 -37.91 -22.72 5.54
N THR A 36 -37.19 -23.32 6.49
CA THR A 36 -37.62 -23.44 7.89
C THR A 36 -37.80 -22.06 8.56
N ALA A 37 -36.99 -21.08 8.17
CA ALA A 37 -37.11 -19.68 8.61
C ALA A 37 -38.21 -18.89 7.86
N GLY A 38 -39.02 -19.54 7.02
CA GLY A 38 -40.11 -18.89 6.28
C GLY A 38 -39.66 -18.10 5.04
N LYS A 39 -38.39 -18.21 4.63
CA LYS A 39 -37.81 -17.50 3.48
C LYS A 39 -37.69 -18.45 2.28
N LYS A 40 -38.29 -18.09 1.15
CA LYS A 40 -38.22 -18.91 -0.08
C LYS A 40 -37.13 -18.40 -1.01
N VAL A 41 -36.06 -19.19 -1.17
CA VAL A 41 -34.97 -18.93 -2.11
C VAL A 41 -34.72 -20.18 -2.96
N SER A 42 -34.51 -20.00 -4.27
CA SER A 42 -34.24 -21.14 -5.15
C SER A 42 -32.81 -21.64 -5.00
N LYS A 43 -32.60 -22.95 -5.20
CA LYS A 43 -31.27 -23.58 -5.19
C LYS A 43 -30.31 -22.94 -6.19
N SER A 44 -30.80 -22.56 -7.38
CA SER A 44 -30.01 -21.84 -8.41
C SER A 44 -29.60 -20.43 -7.98
N ALA A 45 -30.42 -19.74 -7.18
CA ALA A 45 -30.03 -18.44 -6.62
C ALA A 45 -28.89 -18.61 -5.60
N VAL A 46 -29.01 -19.59 -4.69
CA VAL A 46 -27.96 -19.91 -3.71
C VAL A 46 -26.67 -20.34 -4.39
N GLY A 47 -26.73 -21.19 -5.42
CA GLY A 47 -25.53 -21.65 -6.13
C GLY A 47 -24.79 -20.54 -6.87
N ARG A 48 -25.51 -19.63 -7.54
CA ARG A 48 -24.89 -18.46 -8.18
C ARG A 48 -24.28 -17.50 -7.17
N TYR A 49 -24.92 -17.34 -6.01
CA TYR A 49 -24.40 -16.52 -4.92
C TYR A 49 -23.14 -17.15 -4.31
N ALA A 50 -23.17 -18.45 -4.00
CA ALA A 50 -22.04 -19.19 -3.45
C ALA A 50 -20.79 -19.12 -4.35
N LEU A 51 -20.96 -19.23 -5.67
CA LEU A 51 -19.86 -19.07 -6.62
C LEU A 51 -19.21 -17.69 -6.53
N ARG A 52 -20.02 -16.61 -6.51
CA ARG A 52 -19.50 -15.24 -6.36
C ARG A 52 -18.85 -15.01 -5.00
N TYR A 53 -19.42 -15.61 -3.96
CA TYR A 53 -18.89 -15.56 -2.60
C TYR A 53 -17.51 -16.22 -2.50
N GLU A 54 -17.36 -17.41 -3.08
CA GLU A 54 -16.08 -18.13 -3.16
C GLU A 54 -15.02 -17.35 -3.93
N GLU A 55 -15.38 -16.75 -5.08
CA GLU A 55 -14.48 -15.87 -5.84
C GLU A 55 -14.02 -14.67 -5.01
N SER A 56 -14.93 -14.08 -4.23
CA SER A 56 -14.64 -12.94 -3.36
C SER A 56 -13.70 -13.33 -2.21
N ILE A 57 -13.96 -14.46 -1.55
CA ILE A 57 -13.08 -15.00 -0.50
C ILE A 57 -11.70 -15.35 -1.07
N LYS A 58 -11.64 -15.98 -2.25
CA LYS A 58 -10.37 -16.32 -2.91
C LYS A 58 -9.55 -15.06 -3.18
N ARG A 59 -10.19 -14.00 -3.70
CA ARG A 59 -9.54 -12.71 -3.95
C ARG A 59 -9.06 -12.06 -2.65
N GLN A 60 -9.86 -12.09 -1.59
CA GLN A 60 -9.46 -11.56 -0.28
C GLN A 60 -8.26 -12.32 0.30
N ARG A 61 -8.24 -13.66 0.21
CA ARG A 61 -7.09 -14.48 0.65
C ARG A 61 -5.83 -14.14 -0.15
N GLN A 62 -5.95 -14.01 -1.46
CA GLN A 62 -4.83 -13.59 -2.32
C GLN A 62 -4.29 -12.20 -1.95
N ILE A 63 -5.19 -11.26 -1.64
CA ILE A 63 -4.80 -9.92 -1.18
C ILE A 63 -4.13 -10.00 0.19
N GLN A 64 -4.64 -10.80 1.12
CA GLN A 64 -4.04 -10.97 2.45
C GLN A 64 -2.66 -11.62 2.38
N GLU A 65 -2.50 -12.64 1.53
CA GLU A 65 -1.22 -13.33 1.32
C GLU A 65 -0.20 -12.41 0.63
N ALA A 66 -0.62 -11.70 -0.43
CA ALA A 66 0.21 -10.66 -1.05
C ALA A 66 0.59 -9.57 -0.04
N THR A 67 -0.37 -9.09 0.76
CA THR A 67 -0.12 -8.08 1.81
C THR A 67 0.90 -8.59 2.82
N ARG A 68 0.81 -9.85 3.24
CA ARG A 68 1.73 -10.46 4.20
C ARG A 68 3.14 -10.57 3.62
N CYS A 69 3.29 -11.13 2.41
CA CYS A 69 4.58 -11.20 1.73
C CYS A 69 5.21 -9.81 1.55
N LEU A 70 4.39 -8.81 1.21
CA LEU A 70 4.86 -7.44 1.01
C LEU A 70 5.26 -6.75 2.34
N VAL A 71 4.57 -7.02 3.44
CA VAL A 71 4.96 -6.51 4.79
C VAL A 71 6.25 -7.16 5.27
N ASP A 72 6.41 -8.46 5.03
CA ASP A 72 7.64 -9.19 5.38
C ASP A 72 8.85 -8.68 4.58
N GLU A 73 8.65 -8.29 3.32
CA GLU A 73 9.70 -7.71 2.44
C GLU A 73 10.04 -6.25 2.79
N ALA A 74 9.05 -5.46 3.22
CA ALA A 74 9.25 -4.09 3.70
C ALA A 74 10.01 -4.02 5.03
N GLN A 75 9.90 -5.05 5.89
CA GLN A 75 10.70 -5.14 7.12
C GLN A 75 12.16 -5.54 6.85
N ALA A 76 12.45 -6.09 5.68
CA ALA A 76 13.75 -6.66 5.33
C ALA A 76 14.67 -5.72 4.55
N SER A 77 14.23 -4.53 4.14
CA SER A 77 14.92 -3.74 3.12
C SER A 77 14.89 -2.22 3.28
N ASP A 78 15.92 -1.61 2.69
CA ASP A 78 16.26 -0.19 2.65
C ASP A 78 15.10 0.75 2.26
N ASP A 79 15.22 2.02 2.64
CA ASP A 79 14.18 3.07 2.59
C ASP A 79 13.48 3.19 1.22
N THR A 80 14.18 2.82 0.13
CA THR A 80 13.67 2.82 -1.25
C THR A 80 12.57 1.79 -1.51
N GLN A 81 12.68 0.58 -0.96
CA GLN A 81 11.68 -0.46 -1.17
C GLN A 81 10.40 -0.18 -0.35
N SER A 82 10.56 0.33 0.86
CA SER A 82 9.45 0.83 1.69
C SER A 82 8.64 1.94 1.02
N ARG A 83 9.30 2.81 0.23
CA ARG A 83 8.64 3.88 -0.55
C ARG A 83 7.79 3.36 -1.71
N VAL A 84 8.35 2.47 -2.52
CA VAL A 84 7.64 1.84 -3.63
C VAL A 84 6.47 1.00 -3.10
N PHE A 85 6.65 0.36 -1.96
CA PHE A 85 5.63 -0.40 -1.26
C PHE A 85 4.44 0.46 -0.81
N ALA A 86 4.68 1.59 -0.14
CA ALA A 86 3.60 2.48 0.29
C ALA A 86 2.77 3.02 -0.89
N GLN A 87 3.41 3.31 -2.02
CA GLN A 87 2.73 3.77 -3.24
C GLN A 87 1.88 2.69 -3.89
N LEU A 88 2.36 1.44 -3.90
CA LEU A 88 1.60 0.27 -4.38
C LEU A 88 0.37 -0.01 -3.52
N VAL A 89 0.52 -0.02 -2.19
CA VAL A 89 -0.60 -0.20 -1.25
C VAL A 89 -1.65 0.89 -1.44
N THR A 90 -1.22 2.14 -1.57
CA THR A 90 -2.13 3.27 -1.83
C THR A 90 -2.90 3.07 -3.13
N THR A 91 -2.22 2.67 -4.21
CA THR A 91 -2.84 2.45 -5.52
C THR A 91 -3.86 1.31 -5.49
N LEU A 92 -3.53 0.21 -4.82
CA LEU A 92 -4.43 -0.93 -4.64
C LEU A 92 -5.64 -0.58 -3.77
N ALA A 93 -5.41 0.15 -2.68
CA ALA A 93 -6.48 0.63 -1.81
C ALA A 93 -7.43 1.59 -2.56
N THR A 94 -6.88 2.56 -3.30
CA THR A 94 -7.66 3.48 -4.14
C THR A 94 -8.48 2.72 -5.17
N ARG A 95 -7.91 1.70 -5.83
CA ARG A 95 -8.64 0.88 -6.82
C ARG A 95 -9.74 0.02 -6.19
N ALA A 96 -9.60 -0.37 -4.93
CA ALA A 96 -10.64 -1.08 -4.18
C ALA A 96 -11.75 -0.15 -3.69
N ILE A 97 -11.40 1.09 -3.33
CA ILE A 97 -12.32 2.10 -2.79
C ILE A 97 -13.11 2.82 -3.89
N LEU A 98 -12.51 3.10 -5.05
CA LEU A 98 -13.19 3.82 -6.15
C LEU A 98 -14.55 3.22 -6.54
N PRO A 99 -14.66 1.90 -6.75
CA PRO A 99 -15.94 1.27 -7.08
C PRO A 99 -16.98 1.35 -5.95
N LEU A 100 -16.53 1.41 -4.68
CA LEU A 100 -17.40 1.59 -3.51
C LEU A 100 -17.92 3.02 -3.40
N ILE A 101 -17.23 4.01 -3.97
CA ILE A 101 -17.68 5.41 -4.02
C ILE A 101 -18.59 5.64 -5.23
N GLU A 102 -18.37 4.92 -6.33
CA GLU A 102 -19.18 5.02 -7.56
C GLU A 102 -20.56 4.35 -7.45
N ASP A 103 -20.74 3.38 -6.54
CA ASP A 103 -22.06 2.85 -6.18
C ASP A 103 -22.73 3.81 -5.15
N GLU A 104 -23.74 4.58 -5.57
CA GLU A 104 -24.48 5.55 -4.73
C GLU A 104 -25.17 4.94 -3.49
N ASP A 105 -25.23 3.61 -3.38
CA ASP A 105 -25.88 2.85 -2.30
C ASP A 105 -24.94 2.44 -1.15
N VAL A 106 -23.65 2.83 -1.18
CA VAL A 106 -22.71 2.43 -0.11
C VAL A 106 -22.83 3.37 1.09
N GLU A 107 -23.61 2.94 2.10
CA GLU A 107 -23.53 3.53 3.44
C GLU A 107 -22.17 3.19 4.07
N LEU A 108 -21.20 4.09 3.92
CA LEU A 108 -19.91 4.01 4.60
C LEU A 108 -20.12 4.13 6.11
N SER A 109 -19.76 3.10 6.86
CA SER A 109 -19.84 3.17 8.32
C SER A 109 -18.82 4.16 8.87
N LEU A 110 -19.09 4.73 10.06
CA LEU A 110 -18.13 5.57 10.78
C LEU A 110 -16.76 4.87 10.98
N LYS A 111 -16.77 3.53 11.08
CA LYS A 111 -15.56 2.71 11.20
C LYS A 111 -14.76 2.73 9.91
N ASP A 112 -15.42 2.62 8.76
CA ASP A 112 -14.77 2.68 7.44
C ASP A 112 -14.19 4.08 7.18
N LEU A 113 -14.92 5.13 7.55
CA LEU A 113 -14.44 6.50 7.48
C LEU A 113 -13.21 6.73 8.36
N SER A 114 -13.19 6.15 9.57
CA SER A 114 -12.02 6.22 10.46
C SER A 114 -10.81 5.48 9.87
N ALA A 115 -11.02 4.32 9.23
CA ALA A 115 -9.98 3.55 8.58
C ALA A 115 -9.40 4.30 7.38
N LEU A 116 -10.25 4.92 6.56
CA LEU A 116 -9.84 5.80 5.46
C LEU A 116 -9.03 7.01 5.95
N THR A 117 -9.46 7.63 7.05
CA THR A 117 -8.75 8.79 7.64
C THR A 117 -7.37 8.38 8.17
N GLN A 118 -7.28 7.25 8.87
CA GLN A 118 -6.01 6.71 9.34
C GLN A 118 -5.09 6.33 8.18
N MET A 119 -5.65 5.77 7.11
CA MET A 119 -4.90 5.44 5.90
C MET A 119 -4.38 6.70 5.20
N SER A 120 -5.22 7.72 5.03
CA SER A 120 -4.83 9.03 4.50
C SER A 120 -3.70 9.66 5.31
N GLN A 121 -3.81 9.67 6.65
CA GLN A 121 -2.75 10.17 7.52
C GLN A 121 -1.45 9.38 7.40
N ARG A 122 -1.52 8.06 7.23
CA ARG A 122 -0.33 7.21 7.02
C ARG A 122 0.32 7.53 5.67
N VAL A 123 -0.46 7.64 4.60
CA VAL A 123 0.03 8.01 3.26
C VAL A 123 0.71 9.38 3.29
N THR A 124 0.07 10.39 3.90
CA THR A 124 0.65 11.74 4.01
C THR A 124 1.93 11.76 4.85
N LYS A 125 1.99 11.00 5.96
CA LYS A 125 3.22 10.85 6.74
C LYS A 125 4.33 10.18 5.95
N THR A 126 4.01 9.13 5.18
CA THR A 126 4.99 8.48 4.31
C THR A 126 5.49 9.41 3.21
N GLN A 127 4.61 10.22 2.61
CA GLN A 127 4.98 11.24 1.64
C GLN A 127 5.85 12.36 2.25
N GLY A 128 5.55 12.78 3.49
CA GLY A 128 6.37 13.75 4.22
C GLY A 128 7.78 13.21 4.50
N ASN A 129 7.88 11.98 5.00
CA ASN A 129 9.16 11.30 5.24
C ASN A 129 9.94 11.12 3.93
N LEU A 130 9.25 10.80 2.82
CA LEU A 130 9.83 10.71 1.48
C LEU A 130 10.47 12.04 1.05
N LEU A 131 9.74 13.14 1.20
CA LEU A 131 10.24 14.46 0.84
C LEU A 131 11.44 14.85 1.70
N GLU A 132 11.41 14.57 3.00
CA GLU A 132 12.56 14.82 3.88
C GLU A 132 13.80 14.03 3.46
N LEU A 133 13.65 12.75 3.11
CA LEU A 133 14.76 11.92 2.64
C LEU A 133 15.34 12.44 1.33
N GLN A 134 14.48 12.85 0.39
CA GLN A 134 14.92 13.44 -0.87
C GLN A 134 15.67 14.75 -0.64
N LEU A 135 15.18 15.61 0.26
CA LEU A 135 15.84 16.85 0.63
C LEU A 135 17.19 16.60 1.32
N ARG A 136 17.29 15.59 2.20
CA ARG A 136 18.57 15.20 2.82
C ARG A 136 19.56 14.71 1.79
N ALA A 137 19.15 13.80 0.90
CA ALA A 137 19.98 13.29 -0.17
C ALA A 137 20.45 14.40 -1.13
N ALA A 138 19.56 15.32 -1.50
CA ALA A 138 19.89 16.47 -2.33
C ALA A 138 20.92 17.39 -1.65
N ARG A 139 20.73 17.70 -0.37
CA ARG A 139 21.69 18.51 0.42
C ARG A 139 23.03 17.82 0.59
N GLU A 140 23.06 16.49 0.71
CA GLU A 140 24.32 15.74 0.77
C GLU A 140 25.04 15.71 -0.57
N ALA A 141 24.30 15.53 -1.67
CA ALA A 141 24.86 15.60 -3.02
C ALA A 141 25.43 17.00 -3.32
N GLU A 142 24.67 18.05 -2.99
CA GLU A 142 25.11 19.44 -3.12
C GLU A 142 26.38 19.69 -2.30
N ARG A 143 26.41 19.31 -1.02
CA ARG A 143 27.61 19.45 -0.18
C ARG A 143 28.83 18.74 -0.75
N LYS A 144 28.66 17.51 -1.25
CA LYS A 144 29.76 16.76 -1.89
C LYS A 144 30.24 17.43 -3.16
N GLU A 145 29.34 17.97 -3.96
CA GLU A 145 29.67 18.65 -5.21
C GLU A 145 30.40 19.98 -4.94
N THR A 146 29.90 20.80 -4.01
CA THR A 146 30.58 22.03 -3.58
C THR A 146 31.96 21.74 -3.00
N ALA A 147 32.11 20.68 -2.18
CA ALA A 147 33.40 20.28 -1.64
C ALA A 147 34.39 19.84 -2.74
N ARG A 148 33.92 19.13 -3.77
CA ARG A 148 34.75 18.77 -4.93
C ARG A 148 35.21 20.01 -5.71
N GLN A 149 34.29 20.91 -6.02
CA GLN A 149 34.61 22.16 -6.73
C GLN A 149 35.60 23.01 -5.94
N ALA A 150 35.39 23.15 -4.62
CA ALA A 150 36.31 23.87 -3.75
C ALA A 150 37.70 23.20 -3.71
N ALA A 151 37.76 21.87 -3.71
CA ALA A 151 39.02 21.12 -3.73
C ALA A 151 39.77 21.31 -5.04
N ASP A 152 39.08 21.28 -6.19
CA ASP A 152 39.69 21.46 -7.51
C ASP A 152 40.20 22.91 -7.71
N VAL A 153 39.45 23.91 -7.22
CA VAL A 153 39.88 25.31 -7.22
C VAL A 153 41.10 25.50 -6.32
N ALA A 154 41.10 24.93 -5.12
CA ALA A 154 42.23 25.00 -4.20
C ALA A 154 43.48 24.30 -4.75
N GLU A 155 43.31 23.16 -5.44
CA GLU A 155 44.41 22.45 -6.09
C GLU A 155 45.05 23.31 -7.20
N THR A 156 44.20 23.91 -8.05
CA THR A 156 44.64 24.78 -9.15
C THR A 156 45.36 26.02 -8.63
N ALA A 157 44.78 26.71 -7.63
CA ALA A 157 45.36 27.89 -7.02
C ALA A 157 46.67 27.58 -6.29
N GLY A 158 46.73 26.47 -5.55
CA GLY A 158 47.94 26.05 -4.84
C GLY A 158 49.06 25.66 -5.80
N ARG A 159 48.75 24.97 -6.91
CA ARG A 159 49.74 24.63 -7.94
C ARG A 159 50.28 25.88 -8.62
N ALA A 160 49.43 26.88 -8.89
CA ALA A 160 49.86 28.19 -9.41
C ALA A 160 50.71 28.99 -8.40
N ALA A 161 50.48 28.83 -7.10
CA ALA A 161 51.26 29.44 -6.02
C ALA A 161 52.57 28.69 -5.68
N GLY A 162 52.87 27.58 -6.37
CA GLY A 162 54.09 26.79 -6.15
C GLY A 162 54.02 25.85 -4.94
N ALA A 163 52.82 25.49 -4.47
CA ALA A 163 52.66 24.51 -3.40
C ALA A 163 53.14 23.12 -3.83
N SER A 164 53.74 22.38 -2.88
CA SER A 164 54.14 20.99 -3.12
C SER A 164 52.94 20.06 -3.30
N GLU A 165 53.12 18.97 -4.05
CA GLU A 165 52.07 17.95 -4.24
C GLU A 165 51.60 17.32 -2.91
N GLU A 166 52.47 17.24 -1.90
CA GLU A 166 52.09 16.79 -0.56
C GLU A 166 51.14 17.79 0.12
N THR A 167 51.41 19.09 -0.01
CA THR A 167 50.57 20.17 0.52
C THR A 167 49.20 20.19 -0.17
N LEU A 168 49.17 20.05 -1.50
CA LEU A 168 47.93 20.01 -2.28
C LEU A 168 47.06 18.81 -1.89
N ARG A 169 47.68 17.64 -1.70
CA ARG A 169 46.98 16.43 -1.26
C ARG A 169 46.34 16.62 0.12
N LYS A 170 47.05 17.23 1.08
CA LYS A 170 46.53 17.54 2.43
C LYS A 170 45.34 18.50 2.39
N ILE A 171 45.43 19.56 1.57
CA ILE A 171 44.35 20.53 1.38
C ILE A 171 43.11 19.85 0.78
N ARG A 172 43.30 19.03 -0.27
CA ARG A 172 42.22 18.28 -0.92
C ARG A 172 41.51 17.31 0.03
N THR A 173 42.26 16.54 0.81
CA THR A 173 41.68 15.64 1.82
C THR A 173 40.97 16.39 2.94
N GLY A 174 41.45 17.57 3.32
CA GLY A 174 40.81 18.45 4.30
C GLY A 174 39.47 19.00 3.82
N ILE A 175 39.42 19.51 2.60
CA ILE A 175 38.19 20.07 2.00
C ILE A 175 37.14 18.97 1.76
N LEU A 176 37.56 17.78 1.36
CA LEU A 176 36.67 16.63 1.17
C LEU A 176 36.26 15.95 2.49
N GLY A 177 36.79 16.39 3.64
CA GLY A 177 36.52 15.78 4.94
C GLY A 177 37.02 14.34 5.07
N LEU A 178 38.01 13.95 4.25
CA LEU A 178 38.63 12.62 4.24
C LEU A 178 39.83 12.53 5.20
N SER A 179 40.26 13.66 5.76
CA SER A 179 41.26 13.71 6.81
C SER A 179 40.61 13.42 8.17
N SER A 180 40.58 12.14 8.52
CA SER A 180 40.54 11.60 9.88
C SER A 180 41.60 10.52 9.97
#